data_AF-A0A918F912-F1
#
_entry.id   AF-A0A918F912-F1
#
_cell.length_a   1.000
_cell.length_b   1.000
_cell.length_c   1.000
_cell.angle_alpha   90.00
_cell.angle_beta   90.00
_cell.angle_gamma   90.00
#
_symmetry.space_group_name_H-M   'P 1'
#
loop_
_entity.id
_entity.type
_entity.pdbx_description
1 polymer ?
#
loop_
_entity_poly.entity_id
_entity_poly.type
_entity_poly.pdbx_seq_one_letter_code
_entity_poly.pdbx_strand_id
1 'polypeptide(L)' 'MTSTDNGSVVSLHSGYADTVAALPSVLAELHRRGLRAVTTTELLS' A
#
# COMPACT_ATOMS: atom_id res chain seq x y z
N MET A 1 15.86 -0.23 -5.01
CA MET A 1 14.56 0.19 -4.45
C MET A 1 13.49 -0.47 -5.28
N THR A 2 12.75 -1.42 -4.72
CA THR A 2 11.72 -2.14 -5.48
C THR A 2 10.57 -1.18 -5.78
N SER A 3 10.25 -0.97 -7.06
CA SER A 3 9.10 -0.15 -7.46
C SER A 3 7.81 -0.80 -6.97
N THR A 4 6.82 0.00 -6.58
CA THR A 4 5.47 -0.48 -6.26
C THR A 4 4.63 -0.44 -7.52
N ASP A 5 4.41 -1.61 -8.12
CA ASP A 5 3.67 -1.77 -9.39
C ASP A 5 2.46 -2.70 -9.21
N ASN A 6 1.69 -2.93 -10.28
CA ASN A 6 0.53 -3.83 -10.25
C ASN A 6 0.89 -5.22 -9.73
N GLY A 7 0.10 -5.71 -8.76
CA GLY A 7 0.27 -7.03 -8.16
C GLY A 7 1.36 -7.11 -7.07
N SER A 8 2.00 -5.99 -6.71
CA SER A 8 2.98 -5.97 -5.63
C SER A 8 2.33 -6.28 -4.27
N VAL A 9 2.96 -7.17 -3.49
CA VAL A 9 2.63 -7.36 -2.07
C VAL A 9 3.63 -6.58 -1.24
N VAL A 10 3.14 -5.61 -0.46
CA VAL A 10 3.98 -4.72 0.35
C VAL A 10 3.85 -5.12 1.82
N SER A 11 4.98 -5.44 2.45
CA SER A 11 5.04 -5.62 3.89
C SER A 11 5.13 -4.25 4.58
N LEU A 12 4.25 -4.01 5.55
CA LEU A 12 4.23 -2.79 6.35
C LEU A 12 4.09 -3.15 7.83
N HIS A 13 4.80 -2.43 8.70
CA HIS A 13 4.75 -2.63 10.14
C HIS A 13 4.25 -1.37 10.86
N SER A 14 3.01 -1.43 11.35
CA SER A 14 2.33 -0.32 12.05
C SER A 14 2.67 -0.23 13.55
N GLY A 15 3.89 -0.62 13.96
CA GLY A 15 4.32 -0.57 15.36
C GLY A 15 4.67 0.85 15.86
N TYR A 16 4.79 1.81 14.96
CA TYR A 16 5.08 3.21 15.28
C TYR A 16 3.92 4.10 14.82
N ALA A 17 3.56 5.09 15.65
CA ALA A 17 2.47 6.03 15.37
C ALA A 17 2.69 6.79 14.06
N ASP A 18 3.93 7.15 13.76
CA ASP A 18 4.28 7.89 12.54
C ASP A 18 4.00 7.06 11.27
N THR A 19 4.20 5.74 11.32
CA THR A 19 3.85 4.85 10.20
C THR A 19 2.36 4.85 9.95
N VAL A 20 1.55 4.84 11.01
CA VAL A 20 0.08 4.90 10.90
C VAL A 20 -0.37 6.27 10.38
N ALA A 21 0.24 7.35 10.89
CA ALA A 21 -0.04 8.72 10.47
C ALA A 21 0.30 8.96 8.98
N ALA A 22 1.25 8.19 8.43
CA ALA A 22 1.60 8.24 7.01
C ALA A 22 0.63 7.46 6.08
N LEU A 23 -0.21 6.56 6.59
CA LEU A 23 -1.07 5.72 5.75
C LEU A 23 -2.00 6.51 4.82
N PRO A 24 -2.65 7.61 5.25
CA PRO A 24 -3.52 8.38 4.36
C PRO A 24 -2.80 8.93 3.13
N SER A 25 -1.58 9.47 3.29
CA SER A 25 -0.81 10.01 2.17
C SER A 25 -0.28 8.92 1.24
N VAL A 26 0.12 7.77 1.79
CA VAL A 26 0.50 6.59 1.00
C VAL A 26 -0.66 6.11 0.13
N LEU A 27 -1.86 5.96 0.70
CA LEU A 27 -3.03 5.52 -0.05
C LEU A 27 -3.45 6.53 -1.14
N ALA A 28 -3.36 7.82 -0.83
CA ALA A 28 -3.61 8.87 -1.82
C ALA A 28 -2.62 8.81 -3.00
N GLU A 29 -1.34 8.52 -2.72
CA GLU A 29 -0.34 8.37 -3.76
C GLU A 29 -0.59 7.14 -4.63
N LEU A 30 -0.93 5.99 -4.02
CA LEU A 30 -1.30 4.79 -4.78
C LEU A 30 -2.49 5.09 -5.71
N HIS A 31 -3.52 5.74 -5.19
CA HIS A 31 -4.70 6.12 -5.99
C HIS A 31 -4.34 7.06 -7.15
N ARG A 32 -3.51 8.08 -6.90
CA ARG A 32 -3.03 9.01 -7.94
C ARG A 32 -2.25 8.28 -9.05
N ARG A 33 -1.54 7.20 -8.69
CA ARG A 33 -0.82 6.34 -9.63
C ARG A 33 -1.71 5.29 -10.32
N GLY A 34 -3.02 5.29 -10.07
CA GLY A 34 -3.97 4.32 -10.62
C GLY A 34 -3.93 2.95 -9.94
N LEU A 35 -3.27 2.84 -8.77
CA LEU A 35 -3.16 1.61 -7.99
C LEU A 35 -4.24 1.60 -6.88
N ARG A 36 -4.81 0.41 -6.63
CA ARG A 36 -5.73 0.18 -5.51
C ARG A 36 -5.05 -0.72 -4.48
N ALA A 37 -5.06 -0.31 -3.22
CA ALA A 37 -4.73 -1.21 -2.13
C ALA A 37 -5.86 -2.21 -1.95
N VAL A 38 -5.54 -3.50 -2.05
CA VAL A 38 -6.49 -4.61 -1.94
C VAL A 38 -6.04 -5.55 -0.83
N THR A 39 -6.96 -6.35 -0.32
CA THR A 39 -6.62 -7.49 0.54
C THR A 39 -5.92 -8.58 -0.25
N THR A 40 -5.17 -9.46 0.42
CA THR A 40 -4.49 -10.57 -0.25
C THR A 40 -5.48 -11.53 -0.94
N THR A 41 -6.69 -11.68 -0.41
CA THR A 41 -7.74 -12.50 -1.05
C THR A 41 -8.18 -11.90 -2.37
N GLU A 42 -8.48 -10.60 -2.42
CA GLU A 42 -8.84 -9.90 -3.66
C GLU A 42 -7.69 -9.92 -4.68
N LEU A 43 -6.43 -9.94 -4.24
CA LEU A 43 -5.27 -10.02 -5.14
C LEU A 43 -5.12 -11.39 -5.81
N LEU A 44 -5.50 -12.47 -5.12
CA LEU A 44 -5.25 -13.86 -5.56
C LEU A 44 -6.50 -14.54 -6.16
N SER A 45 -7.64 -13.84 -6.20
CA SER A 45 -8.89 -14.32 -6.81
C SER A 45 -9.03 -13.80 -8.23
#